data_AF-A0A425AFQ3-F1
#
_entry.id   AF-A0A425AFQ3-F1
#
_cell.length_a   1.000
_cell.length_b   1.000
_cell.length_c   1.000
_cell.angle_alpha   90.00
_cell.angle_beta   90.00
_cell.angle_gamma   90.00
#
_symmetry.space_group_name_H-M   'P 1'
#
loop_
_entity.id
_entity.type
_entity.pdbx_description
1 polymer ?
#
loop_
_entity_poly.entity_id
_entity_poly.type
_entity_poly.pdbx_seq_one_letter_code
_entity_poly.pdbx_strand_id
1 'polypeptide(L)'
;MKPLRRLTNLLAACAVAAAAFGQPALAADLAQDPFITDNAQRQHYEPGGKYHLFGDPRGSVSDRTGQINVIQDYTHQMGNLLIQQANINGTIGYHTRFSGHGHEEHAPFDNHAADSASKEQGNVDEGFTVYRLNWEGHEHHPADGYDGPKGGNYPKPTGARDEYTYNVNGVARSIKLNPTDTRDVRQRISDNYSNLGSNFSDRADEANRKMFEHNAKLDRWGNSMEFINGVAAGAL
;
A
#
# COMPACT_ATOMS: atom_id res chain seq x y z
N MET A 1 -32.81 -10.66 -62.14
CA MET A 1 -31.44 -10.14 -62.29
C MET A 1 -30.51 -10.88 -61.32
N LYS A 2 -29.49 -11.55 -61.88
CA LYS A 2 -28.27 -12.15 -61.29
C LYS A 2 -28.36 -13.04 -60.00
N PRO A 3 -28.02 -14.34 -60.10
CA PRO A 3 -27.84 -15.26 -58.98
C PRO A 3 -26.35 -15.60 -58.73
N LEU A 4 -25.82 -15.44 -57.52
CA LEU A 4 -24.50 -15.92 -57.10
C LEU A 4 -24.51 -15.99 -55.56
N ARG A 5 -23.96 -16.96 -54.84
CA ARG A 5 -23.23 -18.19 -55.13
C ARG A 5 -23.27 -18.99 -53.81
N ARG A 6 -23.34 -20.32 -53.93
CA ARG A 6 -23.04 -21.25 -52.84
C ARG A 6 -21.63 -21.00 -52.31
N LEU A 7 -21.44 -21.09 -51.00
CA LEU A 7 -20.22 -21.60 -50.38
C LEU A 7 -20.57 -22.19 -49.02
N THR A 8 -20.96 -23.46 -49.09
CA THR A 8 -20.80 -24.45 -48.03
C THR A 8 -19.33 -24.56 -47.64
N ASN A 9 -19.04 -24.33 -46.36
CA ASN A 9 -18.03 -25.05 -45.57
C ASN A 9 -18.72 -25.30 -44.22
N LEU A 10 -19.10 -26.54 -43.88
CA LEU A 10 -18.26 -27.49 -43.13
C LEU A 10 -17.60 -26.83 -41.91
N LEU A 11 -17.66 -27.34 -40.69
CA LEU A 11 -18.33 -28.47 -40.06
C LEU A 11 -17.98 -28.26 -38.57
N ALA A 12 -18.85 -28.70 -37.67
CA ALA A 12 -18.55 -29.14 -36.30
C ALA A 12 -17.42 -28.45 -35.50
N ALA A 13 -17.76 -27.92 -34.33
CA ALA A 13 -17.64 -28.72 -33.10
C ALA A 13 -17.92 -27.87 -31.85
N CYS A 14 -18.58 -28.53 -30.91
CA CYS A 14 -18.58 -28.23 -29.47
C CYS A 14 -19.32 -26.97 -29.02
N ALA A 15 -20.63 -27.15 -28.86
CA ALA A 15 -21.30 -26.63 -27.68
C ALA A 15 -20.53 -27.08 -26.43
N VAL A 16 -19.84 -26.14 -25.79
CA VAL A 16 -19.59 -26.16 -24.36
C VAL A 16 -20.00 -24.79 -23.85
N ALA A 17 -21.32 -24.60 -23.72
CA ALA A 17 -21.82 -23.76 -22.66
C ALA A 17 -21.56 -24.51 -21.35
N ALA A 18 -20.30 -24.57 -20.92
CA ALA A 18 -20.01 -24.85 -19.53
C ALA A 18 -20.57 -23.64 -18.78
N ALA A 19 -21.71 -23.85 -18.14
CA ALA A 19 -22.06 -23.10 -16.96
C ALA A 19 -20.82 -23.14 -16.05
N ALA A 20 -20.00 -22.10 -16.13
CA ALA A 20 -19.04 -21.79 -15.10
C ALA A 20 -19.90 -21.38 -13.90
N PHE A 21 -20.37 -22.39 -13.16
CA PHE A 21 -20.75 -22.22 -11.78
C PHE A 21 -19.56 -21.53 -11.13
N GLY A 22 -19.74 -20.24 -10.87
CA GLY A 22 -18.68 -19.37 -10.42
C GLY A 22 -18.02 -19.99 -9.21
N GLN A 23 -16.76 -20.40 -9.36
CA GLN A 23 -15.88 -20.43 -8.22
C GLN A 23 -15.90 -19.00 -7.68
N PRO A 24 -16.31 -18.78 -6.43
CA PRO A 24 -16.27 -17.44 -5.87
C PRO A 24 -14.81 -17.02 -5.95
N ALA A 25 -14.55 -15.90 -6.61
CA ALA A 25 -13.19 -15.38 -6.70
C ALA A 25 -12.67 -15.31 -5.26
N LEU A 26 -11.63 -16.09 -4.96
CA LEU A 26 -10.87 -15.89 -3.73
C LEU A 26 -10.55 -14.40 -3.69
N ALA A 27 -10.84 -13.74 -2.56
CA ALA A 27 -10.62 -12.31 -2.46
C ALA A 27 -9.18 -11.99 -2.94
N ALA A 28 -9.05 -10.97 -3.79
CA ALA A 28 -7.76 -10.60 -4.35
C ALA A 28 -6.74 -10.38 -3.23
N ASP A 29 -5.50 -10.78 -3.51
CA ASP A 29 -4.43 -10.75 -2.53
C ASP A 29 -4.26 -9.33 -1.96
N LEU A 30 -3.97 -9.19 -0.66
CA LEU A 30 -3.85 -7.86 -0.04
C LEU A 30 -2.69 -7.06 -0.66
N ALA A 31 -1.67 -7.76 -1.15
CA ALA A 31 -0.59 -7.19 -1.96
C ALA A 31 -1.04 -6.51 -3.26
N GLN A 32 -2.23 -6.84 -3.77
CA GLN A 32 -2.82 -6.26 -4.98
C GLN A 32 -3.98 -5.29 -4.66
N ASP A 33 -4.23 -5.02 -3.37
CA ASP A 33 -5.33 -4.15 -2.96
C ASP A 33 -5.04 -2.69 -3.39
N PRO A 34 -5.92 -2.03 -4.18
CA PRO A 34 -5.70 -0.67 -4.66
C PRO A 34 -5.54 0.35 -3.53
N PHE A 35 -6.23 0.15 -2.40
CA PHE A 35 -6.09 1.02 -1.24
C PHE A 35 -4.69 0.92 -0.64
N ILE A 36 -4.09 -0.27 -0.64
CA ILE A 36 -2.73 -0.47 -0.11
C ILE A 36 -1.68 -0.04 -1.13
N THR A 37 -1.80 -0.50 -2.36
CA THR A 37 -0.83 -0.25 -3.44
C THR A 37 -0.76 1.23 -3.85
N ASP A 38 -1.85 2.00 -3.74
CA ASP A 38 -1.82 3.46 -3.88
C ASP A 38 -0.82 4.09 -2.90
N ASN A 39 -0.87 3.72 -1.62
CA ASN A 39 0.00 4.31 -0.60
C ASN A 39 1.48 3.87 -0.71
N ALA A 40 1.78 2.87 -1.53
CA ALA A 40 3.13 2.48 -1.91
C ALA A 40 3.64 3.19 -3.19
N GLN A 41 2.86 4.08 -3.80
CA GLN A 41 3.30 4.84 -4.96
C GLN A 41 4.35 5.91 -4.58
N ARG A 42 5.48 5.91 -5.30
CA ARG A 42 6.59 6.84 -5.07
C ARG A 42 6.19 8.31 -5.16
N GLN A 43 5.19 8.62 -5.99
CA GLN A 43 4.70 9.98 -6.23
C GLN A 43 4.17 10.64 -4.96
N HIS A 44 3.77 9.85 -3.95
CA HIS A 44 3.35 10.40 -2.67
C HIS A 44 4.51 10.96 -1.83
N TYR A 45 5.74 10.53 -2.10
CA TYR A 45 6.96 10.95 -1.39
C TYR A 45 7.76 11.99 -2.19
N GLU A 46 7.34 12.26 -3.43
CA GLU A 46 7.88 13.34 -4.26
C GLU A 46 7.22 14.68 -3.89
N PRO A 47 7.82 15.83 -4.22
CA PRO A 47 7.28 17.14 -3.88
C PRO A 47 5.83 17.34 -4.32
N GLY A 48 5.00 17.87 -3.41
CA GLY A 48 3.54 17.98 -3.59
C GLY A 48 2.76 16.70 -3.29
N GLY A 49 3.46 15.59 -3.03
CA GLY A 49 2.88 14.34 -2.56
C GLY A 49 2.52 14.40 -1.07
N LYS A 50 1.56 13.56 -0.67
CA LYS A 50 0.99 13.52 0.69
C LYS A 50 1.97 13.07 1.80
N TYR A 51 3.12 12.51 1.45
CA TYR A 51 4.16 11.99 2.35
C TYR A 51 5.53 12.66 2.13
N HIS A 52 5.60 13.72 1.33
CA HIS A 52 6.82 14.51 1.17
C HIS A 52 7.22 15.17 2.49
N LEU A 53 8.49 15.02 2.88
CA LEU A 53 8.99 15.46 4.18
C LEU A 53 9.65 16.84 4.18
N PHE A 54 10.13 17.28 3.02
CA PHE A 54 10.99 18.46 2.92
C PHE A 54 10.19 19.69 2.46
N GLY A 55 10.85 20.84 2.43
CA GLY A 55 10.25 22.08 1.98
C GLY A 55 9.86 22.07 0.49
N ASP A 56 9.48 23.24 0.00
CA ASP A 56 9.16 23.42 -1.42
C ASP A 56 10.37 23.06 -2.29
N PRO A 57 10.16 22.28 -3.37
CA PRO A 57 11.26 21.85 -4.22
C PRO A 57 11.81 23.04 -5.00
N ARG A 58 13.13 23.10 -5.13
CA ARG A 58 13.79 24.12 -5.98
C ARG A 58 13.58 23.88 -7.48
N GLY A 59 13.08 22.72 -7.89
CA GLY A 59 12.90 22.39 -9.30
C GLY A 59 12.10 21.12 -9.59
N SER A 60 12.28 20.59 -10.81
CA SER A 60 11.49 19.46 -11.32
C SER A 60 12.12 18.11 -10.98
N VAL A 61 11.29 17.10 -10.71
CA VAL A 61 11.74 15.75 -10.35
C VAL A 61 12.32 14.99 -11.56
N SER A 62 13.52 14.43 -11.39
CA SER A 62 14.22 13.55 -12.35
C SER A 62 14.91 12.37 -11.64
N ASP A 63 15.60 11.53 -12.42
CA ASP A 63 16.55 10.52 -11.90
C ASP A 63 15.96 9.58 -10.83
N ARG A 64 14.71 9.14 -11.04
CA ARG A 64 13.98 8.27 -10.11
C ARG A 64 14.62 6.88 -10.00
N THR A 65 14.84 6.42 -8.79
CA THR A 65 15.42 5.10 -8.48
C THR A 65 14.60 4.34 -7.43
N GLY A 66 14.74 3.01 -7.38
CA GLY A 66 14.08 2.18 -6.38
C GLY A 66 12.55 2.09 -6.52
N GLN A 67 11.93 1.37 -5.59
CA GLN A 67 10.49 1.14 -5.53
C GLN A 67 10.06 0.75 -4.10
N ILE A 68 8.79 0.92 -3.79
CA ILE A 68 8.15 0.39 -2.58
C ILE A 68 7.32 -0.80 -2.99
N ASN A 69 7.55 -1.94 -2.35
CA ASN A 69 6.84 -3.18 -2.62
C ASN A 69 5.77 -3.41 -1.54
N VAL A 70 4.63 -3.93 -1.96
CA VAL A 70 3.65 -4.56 -1.08
C VAL A 70 3.79 -6.06 -1.26
N ILE A 71 4.19 -6.76 -0.21
CA ILE A 71 4.52 -8.18 -0.25
C ILE A 71 3.55 -8.90 0.66
N GLN A 72 2.77 -9.82 0.11
CA GLN A 72 1.87 -10.65 0.90
C GLN A 72 2.67 -11.44 1.94
N ASP A 73 2.23 -11.37 3.19
CA ASP A 73 2.87 -12.05 4.31
C ASP A 73 2.12 -13.37 4.61
N TYR A 74 0.85 -13.26 4.98
CA TYR A 74 0.00 -14.43 5.21
C TYR A 74 -1.45 -14.18 4.83
N THR A 75 -2.12 -15.30 4.57
CA THR A 75 -3.57 -15.37 4.38
C THR A 75 -4.09 -16.51 5.25
N HIS A 76 -5.06 -16.25 6.10
CA HIS A 76 -5.67 -17.22 7.00
C HIS A 76 -7.18 -17.20 6.80
N GLN A 77 -7.77 -18.40 6.69
CA GLN A 77 -9.21 -18.55 6.59
C GLN A 77 -9.73 -19.22 7.86
N MET A 78 -10.71 -18.59 8.50
CA MET A 78 -11.42 -19.10 9.67
C MET A 78 -12.91 -19.13 9.38
N GLY A 79 -13.42 -20.28 8.96
CA GLY A 79 -14.79 -20.39 8.46
C GLY A 79 -15.02 -19.50 7.24
N ASN A 80 -15.89 -18.50 7.37
CA ASN A 80 -16.13 -17.48 6.36
C ASN A 80 -15.31 -16.20 6.56
N LEU A 81 -14.40 -16.14 7.53
CA LEU A 81 -13.52 -14.99 7.71
C LEU A 81 -12.22 -15.21 6.95
N LEU A 82 -11.81 -14.24 6.14
CA LEU A 82 -10.51 -14.19 5.50
C LEU A 82 -9.68 -13.07 6.13
N ILE A 83 -8.56 -13.43 6.73
CA ILE A 83 -7.61 -12.50 7.33
C ILE A 83 -6.34 -12.50 6.46
N GLN A 84 -5.92 -11.32 6.04
CA GLN A 84 -4.72 -11.12 5.22
C GLN A 84 -3.79 -10.11 5.88
N GLN A 85 -2.49 -10.32 5.72
CA GLN A 85 -1.47 -9.34 6.06
C GLN A 85 -0.48 -9.20 4.91
N ALA A 86 -0.03 -7.98 4.65
CA ALA A 86 1.05 -7.67 3.72
C ALA A 86 2.06 -6.73 4.38
N ASN A 87 3.33 -6.91 4.06
CA ASN A 87 4.39 -5.99 4.43
C ASN A 87 4.57 -4.94 3.33
N ILE A 88 4.70 -3.68 3.72
CA ILE A 88 5.03 -2.58 2.81
C ILE A 88 6.48 -2.20 3.08
N ASN A 89 7.37 -2.28 2.09
CA ASN A 89 8.75 -1.89 2.29
C ASN A 89 9.43 -1.49 0.99
N GLY A 90 10.36 -0.55 1.08
CA GLY A 90 11.29 -0.25 0.01
C GLY A 90 12.05 1.05 0.22
N THR A 91 13.05 1.23 -0.62
CA THR A 91 13.84 2.46 -0.69
C THR A 91 13.61 3.08 -2.06
N ILE A 92 13.31 4.37 -2.08
CA ILE A 92 13.14 5.16 -3.31
C ILE A 92 14.07 6.36 -3.27
N GLY A 93 14.52 6.80 -4.44
CA GLY A 93 15.26 8.05 -4.57
C GLY A 93 14.82 8.84 -5.80
N TYR A 94 15.10 10.13 -5.78
CA TYR A 94 14.92 11.02 -6.94
C TYR A 94 15.81 12.25 -6.78
N HIS A 95 16.00 12.98 -7.88
CA HIS A 95 16.61 14.31 -7.83
C HIS A 95 15.56 15.38 -8.14
N THR A 96 15.72 16.58 -7.62
CA THR A 96 15.10 17.78 -8.22
C THR A 96 16.15 18.55 -8.98
N ARG A 97 15.85 18.93 -10.23
CA ARG A 97 16.74 19.73 -11.10
C ARG A 97 16.20 21.14 -11.26
N PHE A 98 17.09 22.10 -11.12
CA PHE A 98 16.79 23.52 -11.26
C PHE A 98 17.90 24.23 -12.03
N SER A 99 17.75 25.53 -12.27
CA SER A 99 18.72 26.31 -13.02
C SER A 99 18.90 27.70 -12.42
N GLY A 100 20.00 28.35 -12.81
CA GLY A 100 20.31 29.70 -12.34
C GLY A 100 20.92 29.72 -10.93
N HIS A 101 21.32 28.55 -10.43
CA HIS A 101 21.94 28.40 -9.11
C HIS A 101 23.45 28.30 -9.26
N GLY A 102 24.11 29.47 -9.30
CA GLY A 102 25.57 29.57 -9.43
C GLY A 102 26.29 29.28 -8.12
N HIS A 103 27.62 29.18 -8.18
CA HIS A 103 28.46 28.94 -7.01
C HIS A 103 28.38 30.05 -5.93
N GLU A 104 27.96 31.25 -6.33
CA GLU A 104 27.79 32.42 -5.47
C GLU A 104 26.64 32.26 -4.48
N GLU A 105 25.61 31.49 -4.88
CA GLU A 105 24.41 31.19 -4.09
C GLU A 105 24.45 29.76 -3.53
N HIS A 106 25.51 29.01 -3.85
CA HIS A 106 25.65 27.61 -3.53
C HIS A 106 26.15 27.39 -2.10
N ALA A 107 25.35 26.66 -1.32
CA ALA A 107 25.69 26.20 0.03
C ALA A 107 25.26 24.73 0.17
N PRO A 108 26.20 23.78 0.22
CA PRO A 108 25.88 22.35 0.41
C PRO A 108 25.20 22.11 1.75
N PHE A 109 24.29 21.14 1.81
CA PHE A 109 23.59 20.79 3.04
C PHE A 109 23.07 19.35 3.04
N ASP A 110 22.69 18.90 4.24
CA ASP A 110 22.13 17.59 4.52
C ASP A 110 20.98 17.70 5.54
N ASN A 111 19.76 17.40 5.11
CA ASN A 111 18.57 17.41 5.95
C ASN A 111 18.02 16.00 6.12
N HIS A 112 17.46 15.73 7.31
CA HIS A 112 16.82 14.45 7.62
C HIS A 112 15.49 14.71 8.29
N ALA A 113 14.49 13.89 7.97
CA ALA A 113 13.16 13.94 8.56
C ALA A 113 12.55 12.54 8.57
N ALA A 114 11.52 12.34 9.38
CA ALA A 114 10.76 11.10 9.42
C ALA A 114 9.32 11.39 9.83
N ASP A 115 8.39 10.56 9.34
CA ASP A 115 6.98 10.66 9.66
C ASP A 115 6.28 9.29 9.55
N SER A 116 5.02 9.23 9.96
CA SER A 116 4.20 8.03 9.91
C SER A 116 2.73 8.35 9.65
N ALA A 117 2.03 7.43 9.00
CA ALA A 117 0.60 7.56 8.74
C ALA A 117 -0.10 6.21 8.87
N SER A 118 -1.36 6.24 9.28
CA SER A 118 -2.25 5.08 9.26
C SER A 118 -3.61 5.48 8.71
N LYS A 119 -4.22 4.58 7.96
CA LYS A 119 -5.58 4.78 7.44
C LYS A 119 -6.31 3.46 7.34
N GLU A 120 -7.63 3.56 7.47
CA GLU A 120 -8.58 2.46 7.36
C GLU A 120 -9.58 2.73 6.23
N GLN A 121 -10.06 1.66 5.60
CA GLN A 121 -11.17 1.66 4.66
C GLN A 121 -12.05 0.43 4.89
N GLY A 122 -13.37 0.61 4.75
CA GLY A 122 -14.35 -0.46 4.90
C GLY A 122 -15.16 -0.28 6.18
N ASN A 123 -15.79 -1.36 6.62
CA ASN A 123 -16.59 -1.39 7.84
C ASN A 123 -16.67 -2.81 8.42
N VAL A 124 -17.18 -2.92 9.63
CA VAL A 124 -17.24 -4.19 10.36
C VAL A 124 -18.21 -5.20 9.75
N ASP A 125 -19.23 -4.75 9.01
CA ASP A 125 -20.28 -5.59 8.43
C ASP A 125 -19.85 -6.26 7.11
N GLU A 126 -18.94 -5.64 6.37
CA GLU A 126 -18.47 -6.11 5.05
C GLU A 126 -17.00 -6.54 5.05
N GLY A 127 -16.24 -6.10 6.05
CA GLY A 127 -14.80 -6.22 6.13
C GLY A 127 -14.10 -4.87 6.02
N PHE A 128 -12.89 -4.80 6.57
CA PHE A 128 -12.08 -3.60 6.60
C PHE A 128 -10.62 -3.90 6.27
N THR A 129 -9.96 -2.92 5.69
CA THR A 129 -8.54 -2.92 5.37
C THR A 129 -7.89 -1.73 6.06
N VAL A 130 -6.76 -1.96 6.72
CA VAL A 130 -6.00 -0.94 7.42
C VAL A 130 -4.52 -1.04 7.06
N TYR A 131 -3.83 0.09 7.04
CA TYR A 131 -2.37 0.11 6.99
C TYR A 131 -1.77 1.06 8.03
N ARG A 132 -0.51 0.80 8.36
CA ARG A 132 0.40 1.77 8.98
C ARG A 132 1.71 1.81 8.20
N LEU A 133 2.13 3.03 7.89
CA LEU A 133 3.38 3.37 7.22
C LEU A 133 4.25 4.21 8.15
N ASN A 134 5.55 4.01 8.07
CA ASN A 134 6.57 4.89 8.61
C ASN A 134 7.59 5.12 7.50
N TRP A 135 8.12 6.32 7.41
CA TRP A 135 9.17 6.62 6.45
C TRP A 135 10.14 7.64 7.01
N GLU A 136 11.39 7.49 6.61
CA GLU A 136 12.46 8.45 6.84
C GLU A 136 12.97 8.94 5.49
N GLY A 137 13.36 10.21 5.46
CA GLY A 137 13.89 10.89 4.29
C GLY A 137 15.24 11.52 4.57
N HIS A 138 16.08 11.57 3.54
CA HIS A 138 17.31 12.35 3.47
C HIS A 138 17.25 13.24 2.23
N GLU A 139 17.48 14.53 2.42
CA GLU A 139 17.66 15.52 1.35
C GLU A 139 19.10 16.01 1.40
N HIS A 140 19.80 15.86 0.29
CA HIS A 140 21.20 16.25 0.12
C HIS A 140 21.32 17.28 -1.00
N HIS A 141 21.92 18.43 -0.69
CA HIS A 141 22.39 19.37 -1.70
C HIS A 141 23.92 19.22 -1.83
N PRO A 142 24.41 18.56 -2.89
CA PRO A 142 25.82 18.19 -3.00
C PRO A 142 26.69 19.40 -3.36
N ALA A 143 27.98 19.32 -3.00
CA ALA A 143 28.95 20.39 -3.27
C ALA A 143 29.21 20.68 -4.76
N ASP A 144 28.78 19.79 -5.65
CA ASP A 144 28.82 19.97 -7.11
C ASP A 144 27.44 20.28 -7.71
N GLY A 145 26.42 20.44 -6.87
CA GLY A 145 25.01 20.65 -7.22
C GLY A 145 24.69 22.10 -7.57
N TYR A 146 25.52 22.73 -8.40
CA TYR A 146 25.34 24.09 -8.89
C TYR A 146 25.62 24.18 -10.39
N ASP A 147 25.31 25.33 -10.99
CA ASP A 147 25.49 25.62 -12.41
C ASP A 147 26.72 26.50 -12.67
N GLY A 148 27.18 26.49 -13.93
CA GLY A 148 28.19 27.44 -14.42
C GLY A 148 29.64 26.96 -14.26
N PRO A 149 30.62 27.88 -14.19
CA PRO A 149 32.03 27.52 -14.01
C PRO A 149 32.31 27.07 -12.57
N LYS A 150 33.45 26.39 -12.37
CA LYS A 150 33.90 25.98 -11.03
C LYS A 150 34.09 27.21 -10.13
N GLY A 151 33.40 27.22 -8.99
CA GLY A 151 33.51 28.27 -7.98
C GLY A 151 34.56 27.96 -6.91
N GLY A 152 35.67 28.71 -6.87
CA GLY A 152 36.68 28.59 -5.82
C GLY A 152 37.14 27.14 -5.56
N ASN A 153 36.91 26.67 -4.33
CA ASN A 153 37.29 25.33 -3.88
C ASN A 153 36.18 24.26 -4.07
N TYR A 154 35.00 24.62 -4.58
CA TYR A 154 33.97 23.64 -4.86
C TYR A 154 34.41 22.66 -5.96
N PRO A 155 33.93 21.42 -5.95
CA PRO A 155 34.08 20.50 -7.07
C PRO A 155 33.58 21.10 -8.39
N LYS A 156 34.00 20.53 -9.52
CA LYS A 156 33.46 20.91 -10.83
C LYS A 156 31.94 20.65 -10.83
N PRO A 157 31.11 21.62 -11.23
CA PRO A 157 29.66 21.47 -11.16
C PRO A 157 29.16 20.36 -12.09
N THR A 158 28.12 19.66 -11.65
CA THR A 158 27.39 18.63 -12.41
C THR A 158 25.93 19.03 -12.64
N GLY A 159 25.62 20.31 -12.41
CA GLY A 159 24.31 20.91 -12.60
C GLY A 159 23.53 21.02 -11.30
N ALA A 160 22.76 22.10 -11.17
CA ALA A 160 22.00 22.40 -9.99
C ALA A 160 20.95 21.33 -9.66
N ARG A 161 21.08 20.73 -8.47
CA ARG A 161 20.21 19.63 -8.04
C ARG A 161 20.16 19.46 -6.54
N ASP A 162 19.09 18.80 -6.11
CA ASP A 162 18.96 18.18 -4.79
C ASP A 162 18.69 16.70 -4.96
N GLU A 163 19.23 15.90 -4.07
CA GLU A 163 19.13 14.44 -4.08
C GLU A 163 18.31 13.98 -2.88
N TYR A 164 17.32 13.14 -3.12
CA TYR A 164 16.39 12.68 -2.11
C TYR A 164 16.41 11.17 -2.04
N THR A 165 16.43 10.64 -0.83
CA THR A 165 16.24 9.21 -0.55
C THR A 165 15.18 9.05 0.53
N TYR A 166 14.27 8.10 0.35
CA TYR A 166 13.31 7.70 1.36
C TYR A 166 13.42 6.19 1.63
N ASN A 167 13.44 5.82 2.90
CA ASN A 167 13.21 4.44 3.34
C ASN A 167 11.79 4.34 3.89
N VAL A 168 11.00 3.44 3.34
CA VAL A 168 9.60 3.26 3.70
C VAL A 168 9.40 1.86 4.26
N ASN A 169 8.72 1.76 5.39
CA ASN A 169 8.34 0.50 6.00
C ASN A 169 6.92 0.56 6.58
N GLY A 170 6.20 -0.55 6.53
CA GLY A 170 4.85 -0.61 7.03
C GLY A 170 4.24 -1.99 6.94
N VAL A 171 3.00 -2.05 7.39
CA VAL A 171 2.18 -3.26 7.41
C VAL A 171 0.76 -2.90 7.01
N ALA A 172 0.16 -3.72 6.16
CA ALA A 172 -1.24 -3.69 5.82
C ALA A 172 -1.91 -4.96 6.34
N ARG A 173 -3.15 -4.83 6.81
CA ARG A 173 -3.99 -5.95 7.25
C ARG A 173 -5.39 -5.78 6.70
N SER A 174 -6.03 -6.89 6.39
CA SER A 174 -7.40 -6.91 5.89
C SER A 174 -8.17 -8.05 6.55
N ILE A 175 -9.40 -7.75 6.97
CA ILE A 175 -10.43 -8.74 7.27
C ILE A 175 -11.52 -8.62 6.21
N LYS A 176 -11.83 -9.74 5.56
CA LYS A 176 -12.92 -9.83 4.58
C LYS A 176 -13.85 -10.99 4.95
N LEU A 177 -15.15 -10.79 4.84
CA LEU A 177 -16.11 -11.90 4.89
C LEU A 177 -16.11 -12.61 3.53
N ASN A 178 -15.86 -13.92 3.54
CA ASN A 178 -15.63 -14.76 2.39
C ASN A 178 -16.80 -14.65 1.40
N PRO A 179 -16.54 -14.26 0.13
CA PRO A 179 -17.57 -14.06 -0.90
C PRO A 179 -18.23 -15.34 -1.39
N THR A 180 -17.77 -16.53 -0.98
CA THR A 180 -18.43 -17.80 -1.30
C THR A 180 -19.78 -17.97 -0.60
N ASP A 181 -20.06 -17.15 0.41
CA ASP A 181 -21.29 -17.21 1.20
C ASP A 181 -22.37 -16.30 0.59
N THR A 182 -23.31 -16.91 -0.15
CA THR A 182 -24.39 -16.23 -0.89
C THR A 182 -25.62 -15.91 -0.05
N ARG A 183 -25.58 -16.17 1.27
CA ARG A 183 -26.67 -15.88 2.20
C ARG A 183 -26.75 -14.38 2.51
N ASP A 184 -27.90 -13.91 2.99
CA ASP A 184 -28.11 -12.50 3.36
C ASP A 184 -27.07 -12.02 4.40
N VAL A 185 -26.58 -10.78 4.29
CA VAL A 185 -25.54 -10.22 5.18
C VAL A 185 -25.95 -10.33 6.65
N ARG A 186 -27.23 -10.14 7.00
CA ARG A 186 -27.70 -10.29 8.39
C ARG A 186 -27.74 -11.73 8.84
N GLN A 187 -27.92 -12.67 7.92
CA GLN A 187 -27.90 -14.12 8.19
C GLN A 187 -26.47 -14.65 8.28
N ARG A 188 -25.55 -14.09 7.48
CA ARG A 188 -24.09 -14.30 7.61
C ARG A 188 -23.59 -13.74 8.93
N ILE A 189 -24.03 -12.54 9.30
CA ILE A 189 -23.75 -12.00 10.63
C ILE A 189 -24.41 -12.91 11.67
N SER A 190 -25.71 -13.16 11.65
CA SER A 190 -26.37 -14.05 12.63
C SER A 190 -25.75 -15.46 12.77
N ASP A 191 -25.25 -16.09 11.72
CA ASP A 191 -24.71 -17.45 11.80
C ASP A 191 -23.23 -17.48 12.23
N ASN A 192 -22.42 -16.49 11.84
CA ASN A 192 -21.04 -16.39 12.31
C ASN A 192 -20.94 -15.64 13.65
N TYR A 193 -21.99 -14.90 14.02
CA TYR A 193 -22.07 -13.97 15.14
C TYR A 193 -23.22 -14.30 16.12
N SER A 194 -23.91 -15.44 15.98
CA SER A 194 -24.85 -15.96 17.01
C SER A 194 -24.14 -16.31 18.32
N ASN A 195 -22.82 -16.48 18.26
CA ASN A 195 -21.93 -16.58 19.42
C ASN A 195 -21.11 -15.30 19.65
N LEU A 196 -21.29 -14.23 18.84
CA LEU A 196 -20.59 -12.95 19.03
C LEU A 196 -21.41 -12.03 19.93
N GLY A 197 -21.00 -11.91 21.19
CA GLY A 197 -21.67 -11.06 22.17
C GLY A 197 -21.85 -9.61 21.68
N SER A 198 -22.86 -8.90 22.22
CA SER A 198 -23.33 -7.56 21.82
C SER A 198 -22.28 -6.42 21.70
N ASN A 199 -21.01 -6.69 22.04
CA ASN A 199 -19.95 -5.70 22.16
C ASN A 199 -18.81 -5.95 21.14
N PHE A 200 -19.10 -6.63 20.03
CA PHE A 200 -18.09 -6.95 19.02
C PHE A 200 -17.46 -5.71 18.38
N SER A 201 -18.25 -4.70 18.03
CA SER A 201 -17.74 -3.45 17.43
C SER A 201 -16.78 -2.72 18.37
N ASP A 202 -17.15 -2.55 19.65
CA ASP A 202 -16.28 -1.93 20.65
C ASP A 202 -14.95 -2.71 20.85
N ARG A 203 -15.00 -4.04 20.68
CA ARG A 203 -13.82 -4.91 20.82
C ARG A 203 -12.97 -4.99 19.55
N ALA A 204 -13.58 -4.89 18.37
CA ALA A 204 -12.88 -4.72 17.11
C ALA A 204 -12.13 -3.38 17.10
N ASP A 205 -12.77 -2.31 17.60
CA ASP A 205 -12.16 -1.00 17.81
C ASP A 205 -11.03 -1.06 18.86
N GLU A 206 -11.24 -1.78 19.98
CA GLU A 206 -10.18 -1.97 20.98
C GLU A 206 -9.01 -2.84 20.45
N ALA A 207 -9.30 -3.85 19.63
CA ALA A 207 -8.28 -4.67 18.97
C ALA A 207 -7.51 -3.87 17.89
N ASN A 208 -8.19 -2.97 17.17
CA ASN A 208 -7.59 -2.00 16.25
C ASN A 208 -6.62 -1.07 17.01
N ARG A 209 -7.04 -0.55 18.17
CA ARG A 209 -6.17 0.25 19.05
C ARG A 209 -4.95 -0.54 19.54
N LYS A 210 -5.14 -1.76 20.05
CA LYS A 210 -4.05 -2.65 20.49
C LYS A 210 -3.13 -3.11 19.35
N MET A 211 -3.61 -3.13 18.11
CA MET A 211 -2.80 -3.47 16.93
C MET A 211 -1.72 -2.43 16.61
N PHE A 212 -1.95 -1.17 16.94
CA PHE A 212 -1.04 -0.07 16.59
C PHE A 212 -0.42 0.62 17.82
N GLU A 213 -0.97 0.41 19.01
CA GLU A 213 -0.34 0.75 20.27
C GLU A 213 0.58 -0.39 20.72
N HIS A 214 1.87 -0.12 20.82
CA HIS A 214 2.90 -1.10 21.16
C HIS A 214 2.67 -1.75 22.54
N ASN A 215 2.20 -3.00 22.59
CA ASN A 215 2.29 -3.82 23.79
C ASN A 215 3.74 -4.32 23.95
N ALA A 216 4.50 -3.67 24.84
CA ALA A 216 5.93 -3.96 25.06
C ALA A 216 6.23 -5.37 25.59
N LYS A 217 5.22 -6.19 25.87
CA LYS A 217 5.35 -7.57 26.35
C LYS A 217 5.10 -8.63 25.28
N LEU A 218 4.68 -8.25 24.07
CA LEU A 218 4.32 -9.18 23.00
C LEU A 218 5.11 -8.86 21.71
N ASP A 219 5.54 -9.90 21.00
CA ASP A 219 6.15 -9.76 19.70
C ASP A 219 5.09 -9.52 18.61
N ARG A 220 5.53 -9.33 17.36
CA ARG A 220 4.66 -9.08 16.20
C ARG A 220 3.61 -10.18 16.00
N TRP A 221 3.90 -11.40 16.48
CA TRP A 221 3.01 -12.56 16.45
C TRP A 221 2.00 -12.54 17.62
N GLY A 222 2.42 -12.15 18.81
CA GLY A 222 1.56 -11.97 19.98
C GLY A 222 0.50 -10.89 19.78
N ASN A 223 0.83 -9.77 19.11
CA ASN A 223 -0.16 -8.73 18.77
C ASN A 223 -1.15 -9.20 17.68
N SER A 224 -0.70 -10.04 16.74
CA SER A 224 -1.61 -10.68 15.76
C SER A 224 -2.51 -11.74 16.39
N MET A 225 -2.01 -12.48 17.37
CA MET A 225 -2.79 -13.46 18.13
C MET A 225 -3.76 -12.78 19.08
N GLU A 226 -3.45 -11.62 19.68
CA GLU A 226 -4.43 -10.82 20.45
C GLU A 226 -5.55 -10.28 19.57
N PHE A 227 -5.26 -9.90 18.32
CA PHE A 227 -6.28 -9.50 17.35
C PHE A 227 -7.17 -10.69 16.94
N ILE A 228 -6.57 -11.81 16.54
CA ILE A 228 -7.30 -13.03 16.17
C ILE A 228 -8.10 -13.56 17.38
N ASN A 229 -7.53 -13.55 18.58
CA ASN A 229 -8.22 -13.94 19.80
C ASN A 229 -9.26 -12.89 20.23
N GLY A 230 -9.09 -11.61 19.97
CA GLY A 230 -10.11 -10.59 20.22
C GLY A 230 -11.33 -10.76 19.31
N VAL A 231 -11.08 -11.09 18.04
CA VAL A 231 -12.11 -11.45 17.07
C VAL A 231 -12.75 -12.80 17.41
N ALA A 232 -11.96 -13.80 17.80
CA ALA A 232 -12.42 -15.16 18.11
C ALA A 232 -13.06 -15.33 19.50
N ALA A 233 -12.60 -14.62 20.53
CA ALA A 233 -13.22 -14.56 21.86
C ALA A 233 -14.39 -13.58 21.93
N GLY A 234 -14.53 -12.73 20.90
CA GLY A 234 -15.83 -12.21 20.57
C GLY A 234 -16.80 -13.34 20.28
N ALA A 235 -16.37 -14.37 19.52
CA ALA A 235 -17.19 -15.38 18.85
C ALA A 235 -17.44 -16.68 19.60
N LEU A 236 -17.14 -16.68 20.89
CA LEU A 236 -17.46 -17.70 21.88
C LEU A 236 -18.28 -17.05 23.00
#